data_AF-A0A419W316-F1
#
_entry.id   AF-A0A419W316-F1
#
_cell.length_a   1.000
_cell.length_b   1.000
_cell.length_c   1.000
_cell.angle_alpha   90.00
_cell.angle_beta   90.00
_cell.angle_gamma   90.00
#
_symmetry.space_group_name_H-M   'P 1'
#
loop_
_entity.id
_entity.type
_entity.pdbx_description
1 polymer ?
#
loop_
_entity_poly.entity_id
_entity_poly.type
_entity_poly.pdbx_seq_one_letter_code
_entity_poly.pdbx_strand_id
1 'polypeptide(L)'
;MQQKTDDFDYDAIDYAFYDIGGSDGRYGTDNQKKELEELPIEIQNKIQELENWANSNSKQAKRNLLWFWILKIPAIVFSATTGILALLEFNILAAILGSISSLCILIDGLFPRGTMRNLQIKAVYEIKWLQNEIVDRWRIGVGDKQTLTREIIFLCMNECKRINSYLISSEMINSDKTVRQAE
;
A
#
# COMPACT_ATOMS: atom_id res chain seq x y z
N MET A 1 20.06 -4.87 -22.91
CA MET A 1 19.65 -3.90 -21.86
C MET A 1 19.15 -4.70 -20.67
N GLN A 2 20.00 -4.95 -19.67
CA GLN A 2 19.56 -5.49 -18.39
C GLN A 2 18.92 -4.34 -17.61
N GLN A 3 17.60 -4.40 -17.41
CA GLN A 3 16.97 -3.56 -16.40
C GLN A 3 17.56 -3.98 -15.06
N LYS A 4 18.38 -3.11 -14.48
CA LYS A 4 18.80 -3.20 -13.09
C LYS A 4 17.51 -3.04 -12.28
N THR A 5 16.94 -4.15 -11.84
CA THR A 5 15.89 -4.12 -10.83
C THR A 5 16.58 -3.62 -9.59
N ASP A 6 16.29 -2.38 -9.20
CA ASP A 6 16.62 -1.92 -7.87
C ASP A 6 15.94 -2.91 -6.93
N ASP A 7 16.74 -3.77 -6.30
CA ASP A 7 16.31 -4.72 -5.28
C ASP A 7 15.83 -3.88 -4.09
N PHE A 8 14.56 -3.51 -4.20
CA PHE A 8 13.85 -2.73 -3.22
C PHE A 8 13.76 -3.63 -1.98
N ASP A 9 14.44 -3.24 -0.91
CA ASP A 9 14.51 -4.02 0.33
C ASP A 9 13.11 -4.17 0.93
N TYR A 10 12.47 -5.30 0.64
CA TYR A 10 11.10 -5.61 1.06
C TYR A 10 11.01 -5.79 2.58
N ASP A 11 12.11 -6.16 3.23
CA ASP A 11 12.16 -6.34 4.67
C ASP A 11 12.14 -4.97 5.38
N ALA A 12 12.76 -3.94 4.80
CA ALA A 12 12.67 -2.57 5.30
C ALA A 12 11.23 -2.00 5.22
N ILE A 13 10.41 -2.42 4.24
CA ILE A 13 9.00 -1.99 4.13
C ILE A 13 8.14 -2.63 5.23
N ASP A 14 8.35 -3.91 5.56
CA ASP A 14 7.57 -4.58 6.59
C ASP A 14 7.85 -4.01 8.00
N TYR A 15 9.10 -3.59 8.28
CA TYR A 15 9.42 -2.84 9.50
C TYR A 15 8.81 -1.43 9.52
N ALA A 16 8.84 -0.71 8.39
CA ALA A 16 8.16 0.58 8.31
C ALA A 16 6.63 0.45 8.42
N PHE A 17 6.05 -0.68 7.98
CA PHE A 17 4.61 -0.91 8.06
C PHE A 17 4.09 -1.10 9.49
N TYR A 18 4.90 -1.67 10.39
CA TYR A 18 4.59 -1.71 11.82
C TYR A 18 4.60 -0.30 12.46
N ASP A 19 5.41 0.61 11.92
CA ASP A 19 5.52 1.99 12.45
C ASP A 19 4.50 2.97 11.82
N ILE A 20 4.09 2.75 10.55
CA ILE A 20 3.03 3.56 9.90
C ILE A 20 1.66 3.37 10.57
N GLY A 21 1.42 2.22 11.20
CA GLY A 21 0.19 1.92 11.93
C GLY A 21 0.28 2.13 13.44
N GLY A 22 1.47 2.45 13.95
CA GLY A 22 1.81 2.39 15.38
C GLY A 22 2.66 3.55 15.87
N SER A 23 2.81 4.63 15.10
CA SER A 23 3.16 5.92 15.68
C SER A 23 1.98 6.38 16.53
N ASP A 24 1.97 5.90 17.78
CA ASP A 24 1.34 6.56 18.90
C ASP A 24 1.60 8.05 18.73
N GLY A 25 0.56 8.80 18.36
CA GLY A 25 0.59 10.23 18.03
C GLY A 25 0.94 11.11 19.24
N ARG A 26 2.07 10.85 19.90
CA ARG A 26 2.49 11.50 21.14
C ARG A 26 3.62 12.50 20.99
N TYR A 27 4.26 12.60 19.82
CA TYR A 27 5.40 13.50 19.64
C TYR A 27 5.22 14.61 18.59
N GLY A 28 4.00 14.83 18.09
CA GLY A 28 3.77 15.91 17.09
C GLY A 28 2.38 16.53 17.00
N THR A 29 1.35 16.01 17.68
CA THR A 29 -0.04 16.41 17.38
C THR A 29 -0.36 17.85 17.75
N ASP A 30 0.15 18.36 18.86
CA ASP A 30 -0.36 19.64 19.39
C ASP A 30 0.19 20.85 18.63
N ASN A 31 1.46 20.78 18.21
CA ASN A 31 2.04 21.83 17.37
C ASN A 31 1.53 21.72 15.93
N GLN A 32 1.45 20.51 15.37
CA GLN A 32 0.97 20.32 14.01
C GLN A 32 -0.51 20.72 13.87
N LYS A 33 -1.33 20.46 14.91
CA LYS A 33 -2.73 20.89 14.95
C LYS A 33 -2.87 22.41 14.98
N LYS A 34 -2.07 23.10 15.81
CA LYS A 34 -2.05 24.58 15.81
C LYS A 34 -1.64 25.15 14.46
N GLU A 35 -0.62 24.55 13.84
CA GLU A 35 -0.18 24.95 12.50
C GLU A 35 -1.26 24.72 11.44
N LEU A 36 -2.04 23.64 11.55
CA LEU A 36 -3.20 23.38 10.70
C LEU A 36 -4.32 24.40 10.92
N GLU A 37 -4.55 24.85 12.16
CA GLU A 37 -5.55 25.86 12.51
C GLU A 37 -5.24 27.24 11.90
N GLU A 38 -3.97 27.55 11.62
CA GLU A 38 -3.54 28.80 10.97
C GLU A 38 -3.72 28.81 9.43
N LEU A 39 -3.99 27.64 8.83
CA LEU A 39 -4.18 27.52 7.37
C LEU A 39 -5.56 28.05 6.94
N PRO A 40 -5.71 28.55 5.70
CA PRO A 40 -7.01 28.80 5.10
C PRO A 40 -7.88 27.54 5.09
N ILE A 41 -9.18 27.72 5.31
CA ILE A 41 -10.16 26.62 5.39
C ILE A 41 -10.11 25.74 4.12
N GLU A 42 -9.85 26.33 2.96
CA GLU A 42 -9.74 25.61 1.69
C GLU A 42 -8.56 24.63 1.68
N ILE A 43 -7.42 25.03 2.25
CA ILE A 43 -6.23 24.18 2.36
C ILE A 43 -6.46 23.10 3.42
N GLN A 44 -7.06 23.46 4.57
CA GLN A 44 -7.42 22.48 5.60
C GLN A 44 -8.32 21.38 5.04
N ASN A 45 -9.38 21.75 4.31
CA ASN A 45 -10.28 20.80 3.66
C ASN A 45 -9.54 19.87 2.69
N LYS A 46 -8.58 20.40 1.93
CA LYS A 46 -7.77 19.60 1.00
C LYS A 46 -6.82 18.65 1.71
N ILE A 47 -6.18 19.08 2.79
CA ILE A 47 -5.34 18.20 3.61
C ILE A 47 -6.17 17.07 4.22
N GLN A 48 -7.38 17.38 4.70
CA GLN A 48 -8.30 16.37 5.25
C GLN A 48 -8.76 15.37 4.17
N GLU A 49 -9.05 15.84 2.96
CA GLU A 49 -9.36 14.97 1.82
C GLU A 49 -8.20 14.02 1.49
N LEU A 50 -6.97 14.54 1.45
CA LEU A 50 -5.75 13.76 1.28
C LEU A 50 -5.57 12.73 2.40
N GLU A 51 -5.82 13.11 3.65
CA GLU A 51 -5.69 12.23 4.81
C GLU A 51 -6.70 11.07 4.74
N ASN A 52 -7.96 11.39 4.42
CA ASN A 52 -8.99 10.39 4.21
C ASN A 52 -8.62 9.43 3.07
N TRP A 53 -8.03 9.95 2.00
CA TRP A 53 -7.56 9.14 0.88
C TRP A 53 -6.39 8.23 1.26
N ALA A 54 -5.38 8.74 1.98
CA ALA A 54 -4.28 7.95 2.51
C ALA A 54 -4.79 6.85 3.46
N ASN A 55 -5.72 7.18 4.35
CA ASN A 55 -6.31 6.23 5.29
C ASN A 55 -7.08 5.12 4.57
N SER A 56 -7.81 5.44 3.50
CA SER A 56 -8.47 4.43 2.66
C SER A 56 -7.46 3.50 2.00
N ASN A 57 -6.39 4.04 1.39
CA ASN A 57 -5.34 3.23 0.76
C ASN A 57 -4.61 2.34 1.77
N SER A 58 -4.32 2.86 2.97
CA SER A 58 -3.69 2.10 4.06
C SER A 58 -4.56 0.93 4.52
N LYS A 59 -5.87 1.15 4.71
CA LYS A 59 -6.83 0.07 5.06
C LYS A 59 -6.87 -1.00 3.97
N GLN A 60 -6.87 -0.60 2.70
CA GLN A 60 -6.85 -1.53 1.58
C GLN A 60 -5.55 -2.34 1.53
N ALA A 61 -4.40 -1.69 1.76
CA ALA A 61 -3.10 -2.36 1.81
C ALA A 61 -3.03 -3.41 2.93
N LYS A 62 -3.54 -3.08 4.14
CA LYS A 62 -3.64 -4.04 5.26
C LYS A 62 -4.53 -5.23 4.93
N ARG A 63 -5.69 -4.98 4.30
CA ARG A 63 -6.59 -6.06 3.89
C ARG A 63 -5.92 -6.96 2.84
N ASN A 64 -5.21 -6.40 1.89
CA ASN A 64 -4.47 -7.15 0.87
C ASN A 64 -3.36 -8.00 1.49
N LEU A 65 -2.67 -7.48 2.51
CA LEU A 65 -1.68 -8.23 3.29
C LEU A 65 -2.30 -9.41 4.01
N LEU A 66 -3.44 -9.22 4.69
CA LEU A 66 -4.15 -10.30 5.36
C LEU A 66 -4.55 -11.39 4.37
N TRP A 67 -5.12 -11.01 3.23
CA TRP A 67 -5.51 -11.94 2.17
C TRP A 67 -4.35 -12.74 1.60
N PHE A 68 -3.18 -12.11 1.48
CA PHE A 68 -1.95 -12.77 1.04
C PHE A 68 -1.51 -13.85 2.05
N TRP A 69 -1.53 -13.54 3.34
CA TRP A 69 -1.15 -14.49 4.39
C TRP A 69 -2.15 -15.64 4.58
N ILE A 70 -3.45 -15.39 4.38
CA ILE A 70 -4.50 -16.42 4.48
C ILE A 70 -4.25 -17.60 3.54
N LEU A 71 -3.65 -17.37 2.36
CA LEU A 71 -3.34 -18.45 1.42
C LEU A 71 -1.97 -19.11 1.70
N LYS A 72 -0.98 -18.31 2.13
CA LYS A 72 0.37 -18.81 2.37
C LYS A 72 0.50 -19.69 3.60
N ILE A 73 -0.14 -19.32 4.71
CA ILE A 73 -0.01 -20.07 5.97
C ILE A 73 -0.50 -21.52 5.80
N PRO A 74 -1.70 -21.80 5.26
CA PRO A 74 -2.14 -23.17 5.01
C PRO A 74 -1.22 -23.92 4.06
N ALA A 75 -0.74 -23.27 2.99
CA ALA A 75 0.17 -23.90 2.04
C ALA A 75 1.46 -24.40 2.71
N ILE A 76 2.07 -23.56 3.56
CA ILE A 76 3.27 -23.89 4.33
C ILE A 76 2.99 -25.01 5.33
N VAL A 77 1.90 -24.89 6.10
CA VAL A 77 1.52 -25.89 7.11
C VAL A 77 1.27 -27.25 6.46
N PHE A 78 0.51 -27.30 5.37
CA PHE A 78 0.23 -28.55 4.66
C PHE A 78 1.47 -29.14 3.99
N SER A 79 2.35 -28.30 3.43
CA SER A 79 3.62 -28.74 2.85
C SER A 79 4.51 -29.40 3.92
N ALA A 80 4.70 -28.75 5.07
CA ALA A 80 5.47 -29.30 6.18
C ALA A 80 4.84 -30.58 6.75
N THR A 81 3.53 -30.59 6.93
CA THR A 81 2.80 -31.75 7.48
C THR A 81 2.86 -32.97 6.55
N THR A 82 2.85 -32.75 5.24
CA THR A 82 2.96 -33.82 4.23
C THR A 82 4.28 -34.59 4.39
N GLY A 83 5.39 -33.88 4.64
CA GLY A 83 6.69 -34.51 4.88
C GLY A 83 6.69 -35.42 6.12
N ILE A 84 6.03 -35.00 7.19
CA ILE A 84 5.93 -35.79 8.43
C ILE A 84 5.03 -37.02 8.22
N LEU A 85 3.89 -36.87 7.55
CA LEU A 85 2.96 -37.98 7.30
C LEU A 85 3.56 -39.06 6.39
N ALA A 86 4.41 -38.68 5.45
CA ALA A 86 5.11 -39.64 4.59
C ALA A 86 6.05 -40.55 5.39
N LEU A 87 6.70 -40.03 6.44
CA LEU A 87 7.56 -40.84 7.32
C LEU A 87 6.78 -41.84 8.19
N LEU A 88 5.51 -41.55 8.45
CA LEU A 88 4.60 -42.40 9.22
C LEU A 88 3.80 -43.37 8.32
N GLU A 89 4.17 -43.49 7.04
CA GLU A 89 3.52 -44.35 6.03
C GLU A 89 2.04 -44.03 5.75
N PHE A 90 1.55 -42.85 6.14
CA PHE A 90 0.19 -42.38 5.84
C PHE A 90 0.10 -41.78 4.42
N ASN A 91 0.40 -42.59 3.41
CA ASN A 91 0.59 -42.15 2.01
C ASN A 91 -0.63 -41.42 1.42
N ILE A 92 -1.86 -41.86 1.73
CA ILE A 92 -3.09 -41.24 1.20
C ILE A 92 -3.28 -39.82 1.75
N LEU A 93 -3.10 -39.64 3.06
CA LEU A 93 -3.22 -38.32 3.71
C LEU A 93 -2.14 -37.36 3.22
N ALA A 94 -0.91 -37.85 3.06
CA ALA A 94 0.18 -37.09 2.49
C ALA A 94 -0.14 -36.61 1.06
N ALA A 95 -0.69 -37.47 0.20
CA ALA A 95 -1.07 -37.11 -1.16
C ALA A 95 -2.17 -36.04 -1.20
N ILE A 96 -3.18 -36.13 -0.33
CA ILE A 96 -4.26 -35.14 -0.23
C ILE A 96 -3.72 -33.78 0.21
N LEU A 97 -2.93 -33.73 1.29
CA LEU A 97 -2.36 -32.48 1.78
C LEU A 97 -1.37 -31.85 0.79
N GLY A 98 -0.56 -32.66 0.12
CA GLY A 98 0.32 -32.20 -0.96
C GLY A 98 -0.47 -31.57 -2.11
N SER A 99 -1.60 -32.17 -2.49
CA SER A 99 -2.48 -31.64 -3.53
C SER A 99 -3.13 -30.31 -3.12
N ILE A 100 -3.60 -30.20 -1.87
CA ILE A 100 -4.16 -28.94 -1.34
C ILE A 100 -3.08 -27.84 -1.29
N SER A 101 -1.88 -28.17 -0.81
CA SER A 101 -0.75 -27.23 -0.77
C SER A 101 -0.40 -26.73 -2.18
N SER A 102 -0.32 -27.64 -3.16
CA SER A 102 -0.08 -27.28 -4.57
C SER A 102 -1.17 -26.37 -5.13
N LEU A 103 -2.44 -26.62 -4.79
CA LEU A 103 -3.56 -25.77 -5.21
C LEU A 103 -3.48 -24.36 -4.59
N CYS A 104 -3.12 -24.25 -3.30
CA CYS A 104 -2.92 -22.95 -2.66
C CYS A 104 -1.78 -22.16 -3.31
N ILE A 105 -0.67 -22.81 -3.66
CA ILE A 105 0.45 -22.18 -4.36
C ILE A 105 0.04 -21.73 -5.76
N LEU A 106 -0.74 -22.54 -6.49
CA LEU A 106 -1.27 -22.19 -7.80
C LEU A 106 -2.16 -20.94 -7.72
N ILE A 107 -3.10 -20.91 -6.77
CA ILE A 107 -4.00 -19.76 -6.55
C ILE A 107 -3.17 -18.51 -6.19
N ASP A 108 -2.15 -18.64 -5.34
CA ASP A 108 -1.27 -17.51 -4.99
C ASP A 108 -0.50 -16.98 -6.21
N GLY A 109 -0.06 -17.86 -7.10
CA GLY A 109 0.60 -17.48 -8.36
C GLY A 109 -0.32 -16.78 -9.38
N LEU A 110 -1.62 -17.13 -9.39
CA LEU A 110 -2.61 -16.52 -10.28
C LEU A 110 -3.01 -15.11 -9.83
N PHE A 111 -2.98 -14.83 -8.52
CA PHE A 111 -3.39 -13.53 -7.97
C PHE A 111 -2.19 -12.80 -7.34
N PRO A 112 -1.37 -12.07 -8.11
CA PRO A 112 -0.22 -11.32 -7.60
C PRO A 112 -0.66 -10.07 -6.80
N ARG A 113 -1.26 -10.30 -5.63
CA ARG A 113 -1.77 -9.26 -4.72
C ARG A 113 -0.66 -8.41 -4.10
N GLY A 114 0.58 -8.93 -4.10
CA GLY A 114 1.75 -8.22 -3.56
C GLY A 114 2.07 -6.90 -4.28
N THR A 115 1.93 -6.86 -5.61
CA THR A 115 2.26 -5.66 -6.40
C THR A 115 1.34 -4.49 -6.07
N MET A 116 0.04 -4.77 -5.89
CA MET A 116 -0.96 -3.77 -5.48
C MET A 116 -0.67 -3.19 -4.10
N ARG A 117 -0.26 -4.03 -3.15
CA ARG A 117 0.10 -3.61 -1.79
C ARG A 117 1.21 -2.55 -1.84
N ASN A 118 2.27 -2.80 -2.60
CA ASN A 118 3.42 -1.90 -2.67
C ASN A 118 3.04 -0.54 -3.26
N LEU A 119 2.19 -0.53 -4.29
CA LEU A 119 1.71 0.72 -4.90
C LEU A 119 0.79 1.51 -3.96
N GLN A 120 -0.09 0.84 -3.21
CA GLN A 120 -0.94 1.47 -2.20
C GLN A 120 -0.11 2.09 -1.07
N ILE A 121 0.90 1.37 -0.58
CA ILE A 121 1.82 1.88 0.45
C ILE A 121 2.60 3.09 -0.09
N LYS A 122 3.14 2.98 -1.30
CA LYS A 122 3.81 4.09 -1.97
C LYS A 122 2.91 5.32 -2.10
N ALA A 123 1.65 5.13 -2.51
CA ALA A 123 0.67 6.23 -2.58
C ALA A 123 0.43 6.88 -1.22
N VAL A 124 0.33 6.10 -0.13
CA VAL A 124 0.20 6.67 1.23
C VAL A 124 1.40 7.56 1.57
N TYR A 125 2.62 7.13 1.25
CA TYR A 125 3.82 7.94 1.48
C TYR A 125 3.83 9.21 0.64
N GLU A 126 3.55 9.12 -0.66
CA GLU A 126 3.49 10.28 -1.55
C GLU A 126 2.41 11.28 -1.10
N ILE A 127 1.26 10.80 -0.61
CA ILE A 127 0.21 11.66 -0.07
C ILE A 127 0.67 12.38 1.20
N LYS A 128 1.32 11.69 2.14
CA LYS A 128 1.86 12.31 3.35
C LYS A 128 2.94 13.34 3.03
N TRP A 129 3.81 13.02 2.09
CA TRP A 129 4.81 13.95 1.58
C TRP A 129 4.16 15.20 0.96
N LEU A 130 3.11 15.01 0.15
CA LEU A 130 2.34 16.11 -0.44
C LEU A 130 1.69 17.00 0.62
N GLN A 131 1.17 16.44 1.72
CA GLN A 131 0.62 17.22 2.83
C GLN A 131 1.68 18.12 3.47
N ASN A 132 2.88 17.59 3.71
CA ASN A 132 3.99 18.38 4.27
C ASN A 132 4.43 19.48 3.29
N GLU A 133 4.56 19.16 2.01
CA GLU A 133 4.91 20.12 0.96
C GLU A 133 3.89 21.27 0.88
N ILE A 134 2.59 20.99 1.02
CA ILE A 134 1.54 22.01 1.07
C ILE A 134 1.75 22.97 2.25
N VAL A 135 2.02 22.41 3.44
CA VAL A 135 2.26 23.20 4.66
C VAL A 135 3.52 24.03 4.53
N ASP A 136 4.60 23.46 4.01
CA ASP A 136 5.88 24.15 3.82
C ASP A 136 5.76 25.29 2.80
N ARG A 137 5.10 25.04 1.66
CA ARG A 137 4.82 26.10 0.66
C ARG A 137 3.99 27.23 1.22
N TRP A 138 3.01 26.93 2.06
CA TRP A 138 2.22 27.96 2.73
C TRP A 138 3.08 28.81 3.67
N ARG A 139 3.99 28.19 4.43
CA ARG A 139 4.88 28.91 5.38
C ARG A 139 5.87 29.82 4.69
N ILE A 140 6.50 29.35 3.62
CA ILE A 140 7.56 30.09 2.92
C ILE A 140 7.00 31.03 1.84
N GLY A 141 5.75 30.86 1.45
CA GLY A 141 5.12 31.62 0.39
C GLY A 141 5.04 33.11 0.71
N VAL A 142 5.63 33.93 -0.14
CA VAL A 142 5.57 35.39 -0.06
C VAL A 142 4.64 35.90 -1.15
N GLY A 143 3.72 36.81 -0.81
CA GLY A 143 2.85 37.47 -1.78
C GLY A 143 1.38 37.49 -1.39
N ASP A 144 0.52 37.61 -2.40
CA ASP A 144 -0.93 37.57 -2.23
C ASP A 144 -1.39 36.17 -1.81
N LYS A 145 -2.04 36.09 -0.64
CA LYS A 145 -2.51 34.83 -0.05
C LYS A 145 -3.51 34.09 -0.96
N GLN A 146 -4.34 34.81 -1.72
CA GLN A 146 -5.32 34.16 -2.60
C GLN A 146 -4.63 33.47 -3.78
N THR A 147 -3.65 34.13 -4.38
CA THR A 147 -2.84 33.55 -5.45
C THR A 147 -2.07 32.32 -4.97
N LEU A 148 -1.44 32.40 -3.79
CA LEU A 148 -0.74 31.27 -3.18
C LEU A 148 -1.66 30.07 -2.91
N THR A 149 -2.86 30.31 -2.35
CA THR A 149 -3.86 29.25 -2.13
C THR A 149 -4.25 28.55 -3.42
N ARG A 150 -4.50 29.30 -4.50
CA ARG A 150 -4.84 28.71 -5.81
C ARG A 150 -3.71 27.87 -6.38
N GLU A 151 -2.47 28.34 -6.26
CA GLU A 151 -1.29 27.61 -6.72
C GLU A 151 -1.12 26.29 -5.96
N ILE A 152 -1.21 26.33 -4.63
CA ILE A 152 -1.12 25.14 -3.77
C ILE A 152 -2.22 24.12 -4.12
N ILE A 153 -3.46 24.59 -4.30
CA ILE A 153 -4.58 23.71 -4.68
C ILE A 153 -4.34 23.08 -6.06
N PHE A 154 -3.87 23.87 -7.03
CA PHE A 154 -3.58 23.38 -8.38
C PHE A 154 -2.48 22.31 -8.36
N LEU A 155 -1.40 22.55 -7.60
CA LEU A 155 -0.34 21.56 -7.40
C LEU A 155 -0.89 20.28 -6.79
N CYS A 156 -1.68 20.39 -5.72
CA CYS A 156 -2.32 19.26 -5.06
C CYS A 156 -3.17 18.44 -6.04
N MET A 157 -4.01 19.09 -6.86
CA MET A 157 -4.81 18.41 -7.88
C MET A 157 -3.97 17.68 -8.91
N ASN A 158 -2.86 18.28 -9.36
CA ASN A 158 -1.97 17.66 -10.33
C ASN A 158 -1.26 16.43 -9.76
N GLU A 159 -0.75 16.51 -8.53
CA GLU A 159 -0.12 15.38 -7.85
C GLU A 159 -1.12 14.26 -7.53
N CYS A 160 -2.33 14.58 -7.07
CA CYS A 160 -3.40 13.60 -6.91
C CYS A 160 -3.70 12.87 -8.22
N LYS A 161 -3.77 13.60 -9.34
CA LYS A 161 -3.99 13.01 -10.66
C LYS A 161 -2.84 12.08 -11.07
N ARG A 162 -1.59 12.49 -10.83
CA ARG A 162 -0.40 11.65 -11.08
C ARG A 162 -0.46 10.37 -10.24
N ILE A 163 -0.73 10.49 -8.93
CA ILE A 163 -0.85 9.36 -8.00
C ILE A 163 -1.93 8.38 -8.45
N ASN A 164 -3.11 8.92 -8.76
CA ASN A 164 -4.24 8.13 -9.21
C ASN A 164 -3.96 7.40 -10.54
N SER A 165 -3.21 8.04 -11.46
CA SER A 165 -2.92 7.46 -12.78
C SER A 165 -2.15 6.14 -12.72
N TYR A 166 -1.14 6.04 -11.84
CA TYR A 166 -0.39 4.79 -11.68
C TYR A 166 -1.16 3.73 -10.89
N LEU A 167 -2.03 4.13 -9.95
CA LEU A 167 -2.92 3.20 -9.26
C LEU A 167 -3.88 2.54 -10.24
N ILE A 168 -4.56 3.34 -11.08
CA ILE A 168 -5.47 2.83 -12.12
C ILE A 168 -4.72 1.96 -13.13
N SER A 169 -3.55 2.40 -13.60
CA SER A 169 -2.77 1.63 -14.58
C SER A 169 -2.41 0.25 -14.03
N SER A 170 -2.07 0.15 -12.74
CA SER A 170 -1.77 -1.12 -12.10
C SER A 170 -2.99 -2.02 -11.93
N GLU A 171 -4.18 -1.46 -11.74
CA GLU A 171 -5.43 -2.19 -11.69
C GLU A 171 -5.80 -2.78 -13.04
N MET A 172 -5.66 -1.99 -14.11
CA MET A 172 -5.88 -2.48 -15.47
C MET A 172 -4.92 -3.61 -15.84
N ILE A 173 -3.62 -3.47 -15.52
CA ILE A 173 -2.62 -4.51 -15.79
C ILE A 173 -2.93 -5.80 -15.03
N ASN A 174 -3.39 -5.71 -13.78
CA ASN A 174 -3.73 -6.90 -13.00
C ASN A 174 -5.03 -7.56 -13.49
N SER A 175 -6.01 -6.77 -13.93
CA SER A 175 -7.24 -7.29 -14.52
C SER A 175 -6.96 -8.06 -15.82
N ASP A 176 -6.17 -7.51 -16.74
CA ASP A 176 -5.79 -8.16 -18.01
C ASP A 176 -5.03 -9.48 -17.78
N LYS A 177 -4.08 -9.50 -16.82
CA LYS A 177 -3.37 -10.74 -16.45
C LYS A 177 -4.31 -11.82 -15.92
N THR A 178 -5.33 -11.43 -15.15
CA THR A 178 -6.31 -12.36 -14.59
C THR A 178 -7.17 -12.98 -15.70
N VAL A 179 -7.56 -12.19 -16.71
CA VAL A 179 -8.34 -12.68 -17.85
C VAL A 179 -7.54 -13.66 -18.70
N ARG A 180 -6.29 -13.33 -19.04
CA ARG A 180 -5.44 -14.21 -19.89
C ARG A 180 -5.03 -15.51 -19.23
N GLN A 181 -4.99 -15.57 -17.90
CA GLN A 181 -4.70 -16.81 -17.18
C GLN A 181 -5.92 -17.73 -17.05
N ALA A 182 -7.13 -17.22 -17.33
CA ALA A 182 -8.36 -18.00 -17.33
C ALA A 182 -8.68 -18.64 -18.70
N GLU A 183 -7.97 -18.22 -19.76
CA GLU A 183 -8.02 -18.81 -21.12
C GLU A 183 -7.03 -19.98 -21.26
#